data_AF-A0A1G1SUE0-F1
#
_entry.id   AF-A0A1G1SUE0-F1
#
_cell.length_a   1.000
_cell.length_b   1.000
_cell.length_c   1.000
_cell.angle_alpha   90.00
_cell.angle_beta   90.00
_cell.angle_gamma   90.00
#
_symmetry.space_group_name_H-M   'P 1'
#
loop_
_entity.id
_entity.type
_entity.pdbx_description
1 polymer ?
#
loop_
_entity_poly.entity_id
_entity_poly.type
_entity_poly.pdbx_seq_one_letter_code
_entity_poly.pdbx_strand_id
1 'polypeptide(L)'
;MRNKGLITTLTIIIAVICGYHLFLTYISNGVQDKAVVYATTGGKLNELKRQHYLDSVWRAPVFGPLTYRQVRESQLGEGLDLKGGMHVTLEVSPVEIVRAMSGNSKDPAFNTALAQAQEAQKVNSSTPFTTLFGQDYQRLAPSKPLATIFANTTNKSRGIDINSSNEKVIAAINKEVEEAIDRSFNILRTRVDKFGVNQPSIQRVKGTGRLQIELPGVDNPDRVRKLLQGQAKLEFWEVWAQQEVGPYLVAARPNVGC
;
A
#
# COMPACT_ATOMS: atom_id res chain seq x y z
N MET A 1 -23.95 -45.99 9.64
CA MET A 1 -24.71 -45.09 8.73
C MET A 1 -25.24 -43.81 9.43
N ARG A 2 -24.69 -43.41 10.59
CA ARG A 2 -25.32 -42.45 11.52
C ARG A 2 -25.22 -40.96 11.14
N ASN A 3 -24.41 -40.61 10.13
CA ASN A 3 -24.19 -39.22 9.72
C ASN A 3 -24.60 -38.93 8.26
N LYS A 4 -25.24 -39.88 7.55
CA LYS A 4 -25.57 -39.71 6.12
C LYS A 4 -26.51 -38.52 5.89
N GLY A 5 -27.52 -38.32 6.74
CA GLY A 5 -28.44 -37.18 6.63
C GLY A 5 -27.74 -35.83 6.80
N LEU A 6 -26.81 -35.72 7.77
CA LEU A 6 -26.02 -34.51 8.01
C LEU A 6 -25.09 -34.17 6.84
N ILE A 7 -24.44 -35.20 6.27
CA ILE A 7 -23.55 -35.02 5.12
C ILE A 7 -24.34 -34.57 3.89
N THR A 8 -25.52 -35.15 3.65
CA THR A 8 -26.37 -34.75 2.50
C THR A 8 -26.91 -33.33 2.66
N THR A 9 -27.40 -32.93 3.84
CA THR A 9 -27.87 -31.55 4.06
C THR A 9 -26.74 -30.54 3.93
N LEU A 10 -25.56 -30.80 4.50
CA LEU A 10 -24.38 -29.95 4.35
C LEU A 10 -23.97 -29.81 2.87
N THR A 11 -23.98 -30.92 2.12
CA THR A 11 -23.63 -30.91 0.69
C THR A 11 -24.60 -30.07 -0.13
N ILE A 12 -25.90 -30.18 0.14
CA ILE A 12 -26.93 -29.36 -0.53
C ILE A 12 -26.71 -27.87 -0.21
N ILE A 13 -26.46 -27.52 1.05
CA ILE A 13 -26.19 -26.13 1.46
C ILE A 13 -24.97 -25.58 0.73
N ILE A 14 -23.85 -26.31 0.70
CA ILE A 14 -22.64 -25.90 -0.01
C ILE A 14 -22.91 -25.75 -1.50
N ALA A 15 -23.62 -26.71 -2.13
CA ALA A 15 -23.95 -26.64 -3.55
C ALA A 15 -24.80 -25.41 -3.89
N VAL A 16 -25.76 -25.05 -3.03
CA VAL A 16 -26.58 -23.83 -3.19
C VAL A 16 -25.71 -22.57 -3.07
N ILE A 17 -24.80 -22.51 -2.10
CA ILE A 17 -23.86 -21.39 -1.93
C ILE A 17 -22.95 -21.25 -3.15
N CYS A 18 -22.37 -22.35 -3.64
CA CYS A 18 -21.55 -22.36 -4.84
C CYS A 18 -22.33 -21.88 -6.08
N GLY A 19 -23.56 -22.37 -6.25
CA GLY A 19 -24.45 -21.94 -7.33
C GLY A 19 -24.74 -20.43 -7.28
N TYR A 20 -24.96 -19.88 -6.08
CA TYR A 20 -25.17 -18.44 -5.89
C TYR A 20 -23.93 -17.61 -6.30
N HIS A 21 -22.73 -17.99 -5.87
CA HIS A 21 -21.50 -17.27 -6.23
C HIS A 21 -21.17 -17.38 -7.74
N LEU A 22 -21.39 -18.55 -8.34
CA LEU A 22 -21.25 -18.73 -9.80
C LEU A 22 -22.23 -17.84 -10.57
N PHE A 23 -23.49 -17.77 -10.12
CA PHE A 23 -24.50 -16.90 -10.71
C PHE A 23 -24.12 -15.41 -10.64
N LEU A 24 -23.63 -14.93 -9.48
CA LEU A 24 -23.15 -13.55 -9.36
C LEU A 24 -21.93 -13.27 -10.23
N THR A 25 -21.02 -14.25 -10.37
CA THR A 25 -19.87 -14.16 -11.27
C THR A 25 -20.32 -13.99 -12.73
N TYR A 26 -21.35 -14.73 -13.16
CA TYR A 26 -21.94 -14.58 -14.49
C TYR A 26 -22.52 -13.18 -14.72
N ILE A 27 -23.26 -12.62 -13.75
CA ILE A 27 -23.77 -11.24 -13.85
C ILE A 27 -22.62 -10.21 -13.91
N SER A 28 -21.58 -10.39 -13.09
CA SER A 28 -20.40 -9.52 -13.09
C SER A 28 -19.72 -9.47 -14.46
N ASN A 29 -19.50 -10.64 -15.06
CA ASN A 29 -18.88 -10.78 -16.37
C ASN A 29 -19.76 -10.15 -17.46
N GLY A 30 -21.08 -10.32 -17.41
CA GLY A 30 -21.99 -9.68 -18.36
C GLY A 30 -21.97 -8.14 -18.33
N VAL A 31 -21.71 -7.52 -17.16
CA VAL A 31 -21.52 -6.06 -17.07
C VAL A 31 -20.17 -5.63 -17.65
N GLN A 32 -19.11 -6.41 -17.42
CA GLN A 32 -17.78 -6.18 -17.99
C GLN A 32 -17.81 -6.27 -19.52
N ASP A 33 -18.49 -7.26 -20.08
CA ASP A 33 -18.65 -7.43 -21.52
C ASP A 33 -19.38 -6.24 -22.15
N LYS A 34 -20.44 -5.74 -21.50
CA LYS A 34 -21.13 -4.50 -21.93
C LYS A 34 -20.20 -3.29 -21.94
N ALA A 35 -19.32 -3.17 -20.94
CA ALA A 35 -18.35 -2.09 -20.87
C ALA A 35 -17.33 -2.18 -22.01
N VAL A 36 -16.85 -3.39 -22.33
CA VAL A 36 -15.94 -3.66 -23.46
C VAL A 36 -16.61 -3.29 -24.79
N VAL A 37 -17.86 -3.71 -25.00
CA VAL A 37 -18.62 -3.38 -26.21
C VAL A 37 -18.82 -1.86 -26.35
N TYR A 38 -19.20 -1.18 -25.27
CA TYR A 38 -19.36 0.28 -25.25
C TYR A 38 -18.06 1.04 -25.57
N ALA A 39 -16.93 0.50 -25.10
CA ALA A 39 -15.63 1.13 -25.23
C ALA A 39 -14.87 0.76 -26.52
N THR A 40 -15.36 -0.20 -27.29
CA THR A 40 -14.73 -0.64 -28.53
C THR A 40 -15.24 0.18 -29.71
N THR A 41 -14.33 0.82 -30.44
CA THR A 41 -14.67 1.57 -31.66
C THR A 41 -13.72 1.15 -32.77
N GLY A 42 -14.25 0.67 -33.90
CA GLY A 42 -13.42 0.22 -35.03
C GLY A 42 -12.45 -0.93 -34.67
N GLY A 43 -12.85 -1.82 -33.76
CA GLY A 43 -12.03 -2.94 -33.28
C GLY A 43 -10.92 -2.57 -32.29
N LYS A 44 -10.79 -1.29 -31.91
CA LYS A 44 -9.85 -0.84 -30.87
C LYS A 44 -10.60 -0.54 -29.58
N LEU A 45 -10.18 -1.18 -28.49
CA LEU A 45 -10.69 -0.93 -27.15
C LEU A 45 -10.10 0.37 -26.60
N ASN A 46 -10.96 1.29 -26.15
CA ASN A 46 -10.55 2.47 -25.41
C ASN A 46 -10.72 2.24 -23.90
N GLU A 47 -9.63 1.97 -23.19
CA GLU A 47 -9.66 1.62 -21.76
C GLU A 47 -10.25 2.74 -20.89
N LEU A 48 -10.04 4.01 -21.25
CA LEU A 48 -10.62 5.14 -20.51
C LEU A 48 -12.15 5.15 -20.63
N LYS A 49 -12.70 4.90 -21.82
CA LYS A 49 -14.16 4.80 -22.00
C LYS A 49 -14.75 3.59 -21.27
N ARG A 50 -14.05 2.46 -21.28
CA ARG A 50 -14.44 1.24 -20.53
C ARG A 50 -14.52 1.55 -19.04
N GLN A 51 -13.49 2.20 -18.53
CA GLN A 51 -13.42 2.61 -17.13
C GLN A 51 -14.53 3.59 -16.76
N HIS A 52 -14.77 4.62 -17.58
CA HIS A 52 -15.86 5.56 -17.34
C HIS A 52 -17.23 4.87 -17.27
N TYR A 53 -17.46 3.88 -18.13
CA TYR A 53 -18.68 3.07 -18.07
C TYR A 53 -18.76 2.30 -16.74
N LEU A 54 -17.71 1.57 -16.37
CA LEU A 54 -17.66 0.79 -15.13
C LEU A 54 -17.83 1.66 -13.88
N ASP A 55 -17.19 2.84 -13.85
CA ASP A 55 -17.32 3.82 -12.77
C ASP A 55 -18.77 4.35 -12.68
N SER A 56 -19.46 4.55 -13.82
CA SER A 56 -20.85 5.02 -13.85
C SER A 56 -21.85 3.97 -13.32
N VAL A 57 -21.61 2.69 -13.60
CA VAL A 57 -22.49 1.60 -13.17
C VAL A 57 -22.12 1.04 -11.79
N TRP A 58 -21.02 1.50 -11.19
CA TRP A 58 -20.47 0.97 -9.93
C TRP A 58 -21.50 0.90 -8.79
N ARG A 59 -22.35 1.93 -8.67
CA ARG A 59 -23.40 2.02 -7.65
C ARG A 59 -24.80 1.75 -8.20
N ALA A 60 -24.93 1.45 -9.49
CA ALA A 60 -26.21 1.14 -10.10
C ALA A 60 -26.63 -0.31 -9.74
N PRO A 61 -27.94 -0.57 -9.55
CA PRO A 61 -28.45 -1.92 -9.40
C PRO A 61 -28.26 -2.69 -10.71
N VAL A 62 -27.64 -3.85 -10.64
CA VAL A 62 -27.42 -4.74 -11.81
C VAL A 62 -28.27 -6.01 -11.74
N PHE A 63 -28.68 -6.41 -10.53
CA PHE A 63 -29.54 -7.56 -10.31
C PHE A 63 -30.40 -7.35 -9.05
N GLY A 64 -31.70 -7.14 -9.25
CA GLY A 64 -32.63 -6.83 -8.14
C GLY A 64 -32.14 -5.63 -7.31
N PRO A 65 -32.03 -5.75 -5.97
CA PRO A 65 -31.50 -4.68 -5.12
C PRO A 65 -29.95 -4.63 -5.09
N LEU A 66 -29.25 -5.59 -5.72
CA LEU A 66 -27.78 -5.67 -5.64
C LEU A 66 -27.13 -4.71 -6.64
N THR A 67 -26.24 -3.87 -6.11
CA THR A 67 -25.39 -2.97 -6.91
C THR A 67 -24.23 -3.71 -7.57
N TYR A 68 -23.69 -3.15 -8.65
CA TYR A 68 -22.52 -3.74 -9.32
C TYR A 68 -21.36 -3.98 -8.34
N ARG A 69 -21.09 -3.03 -7.44
CA ARG A 69 -20.12 -3.18 -6.36
C ARG A 69 -20.33 -4.43 -5.51
N GLN A 70 -21.55 -4.66 -5.02
CA GLN A 70 -21.85 -5.81 -4.15
C GLN A 70 -21.73 -7.13 -4.90
N VAL A 71 -22.11 -7.15 -6.18
CA VAL A 71 -21.91 -8.32 -7.07
C VAL A 71 -20.42 -8.58 -7.27
N ARG A 72 -19.60 -7.55 -7.51
CA ARG A 72 -18.13 -7.63 -7.64
C ARG A 72 -17.45 -8.12 -6.36
N GLU A 73 -17.92 -7.70 -5.18
CA GLU A 73 -17.41 -8.14 -3.88
C GLU A 73 -17.79 -9.61 -3.57
N SER A 74 -18.91 -10.09 -4.13
CA SER A 74 -19.43 -11.44 -3.88
C SER A 74 -19.12 -12.45 -4.98
N GLN A 75 -18.45 -12.06 -6.06
CA GLN A 75 -18.08 -12.97 -7.14
C GLN A 75 -17.03 -14.00 -6.67
N LEU A 76 -16.76 -15.03 -7.46
CA LEU A 76 -15.67 -15.96 -7.16
C LEU A 76 -14.30 -15.30 -7.33
N GLY A 77 -13.38 -15.64 -6.44
CA GLY A 77 -11.97 -15.27 -6.55
C GLY A 77 -11.28 -16.17 -7.56
N GLU A 78 -11.18 -15.71 -8.80
CA GLU A 78 -10.55 -16.44 -9.90
C GLU A 78 -9.01 -16.39 -9.87
N GLY A 79 -8.42 -15.67 -8.90
CA GLY A 79 -6.97 -15.50 -8.81
C GLY A 79 -6.40 -14.67 -9.97
N LEU A 80 -5.08 -14.43 -9.94
CA LEU A 80 -4.41 -13.63 -10.96
C LEU A 80 -4.33 -14.34 -12.31
N ASP A 81 -4.19 -15.67 -12.30
CA ASP A 81 -3.98 -16.47 -13.51
C ASP A 81 -5.24 -16.54 -14.38
N LEU A 82 -6.42 -16.77 -13.77
CA LEU A 82 -7.68 -16.89 -14.53
C LEU A 82 -8.35 -15.53 -14.80
N LYS A 83 -8.28 -14.58 -13.85
CA LYS A 83 -8.93 -13.27 -13.99
C LYS A 83 -8.04 -12.21 -14.64
N GLY A 84 -6.73 -12.44 -14.66
CA GLY A 84 -5.75 -11.38 -14.89
C GLY A 84 -5.73 -10.37 -13.75
N GLY A 85 -4.86 -9.36 -13.85
CA GLY A 85 -4.74 -8.31 -12.84
C GLY A 85 -3.31 -7.80 -12.70
N MET A 86 -2.91 -7.50 -11.46
CA MET A 86 -1.62 -6.90 -11.18
C MET A 86 -0.87 -7.62 -10.04
N HIS A 87 0.38 -8.01 -10.30
CA HIS A 87 1.35 -8.41 -9.28
C HIS A 87 2.34 -7.27 -9.05
N VAL A 88 2.54 -6.89 -7.79
CA VAL A 88 3.47 -5.82 -7.40
C VAL A 88 4.34 -6.31 -6.25
N THR A 89 5.65 -6.11 -6.38
CA THR A 89 6.58 -6.24 -5.27
C THR A 89 7.01 -4.85 -4.81
N LEU A 90 6.75 -4.52 -3.54
CA LEU A 90 7.17 -3.28 -2.90
C LEU A 90 8.27 -3.59 -1.89
N GLU A 91 9.27 -2.72 -1.78
CA GLU A 91 10.34 -2.82 -0.79
C GLU A 91 10.29 -1.62 0.16
N VAL A 92 10.35 -1.88 1.46
CA VAL A 92 10.49 -0.82 2.46
C VAL A 92 11.96 -0.42 2.50
N SER A 93 12.26 0.84 2.17
CA SER A 93 13.65 1.33 2.16
C SER A 93 14.23 1.39 3.58
N PRO A 94 15.22 0.54 3.92
CA PRO A 94 15.86 0.61 5.24
C PRO A 94 16.71 1.88 5.36
N VAL A 95 17.25 2.41 4.26
CA VAL A 95 18.06 3.64 4.22
C VAL A 95 17.28 4.84 4.78
N GLU A 96 16.02 4.99 4.38
CA GLU A 96 15.19 6.10 4.85
C GLU A 96 14.85 5.96 6.34
N ILE A 97 14.72 4.73 6.83
CA ILE A 97 14.50 4.46 8.27
C ILE A 97 15.74 4.84 9.07
N VAL A 98 16.93 4.41 8.64
CA VAL A 98 18.18 4.76 9.31
C VAL A 98 18.42 6.27 9.30
N ARG A 99 18.14 6.94 8.17
CA ARG A 99 18.24 8.40 8.04
C ARG A 99 17.24 9.12 8.96
N ALA A 100 15.98 8.67 9.00
CA ALA A 100 14.97 9.24 9.89
C ALA A 100 15.34 9.05 11.37
N MET A 101 15.79 7.86 11.76
CA MET A 101 16.26 7.58 13.12
C MET A 101 17.49 8.42 13.49
N SER A 102 18.37 8.76 12.53
CA SER A 102 19.52 9.64 12.77
C SER A 102 19.16 11.12 12.97
N GLY A 103 17.90 11.50 12.79
CA GLY A 103 17.49 12.91 12.78
C GLY A 103 17.99 13.65 11.53
N ASN A 104 18.10 12.96 10.39
CA ASN A 104 18.69 13.50 9.14
C ASN A 104 20.14 13.98 9.32
N SER A 105 20.99 13.15 9.94
CA SER A 105 22.39 13.48 10.18
C SER A 105 23.14 13.83 8.90
N LYS A 106 23.93 14.91 8.97
CA LYS A 106 24.79 15.39 7.87
C LYS A 106 26.23 14.87 7.99
N ASP A 107 26.50 13.93 8.90
CA ASP A 107 27.85 13.38 9.05
C ASP A 107 28.30 12.70 7.74
N PRO A 108 29.48 13.06 7.18
CA PRO A 108 29.95 12.51 5.92
C PRO A 108 30.22 11.00 5.98
N ALA A 109 30.74 10.49 7.10
CA ALA A 109 31.04 9.08 7.25
C ALA A 109 29.74 8.27 7.33
N PHE A 110 28.73 8.77 8.04
CA PHE A 110 27.39 8.19 8.07
C PHE A 110 26.73 8.11 6.69
N ASN A 111 26.70 9.21 5.94
CA ASN A 111 26.08 9.22 4.61
C ASN A 111 26.83 8.34 3.61
N THR A 112 28.16 8.28 3.71
CA THR A 112 28.99 7.38 2.90
C THR A 112 28.73 5.92 3.26
N ALA A 113 28.61 5.60 4.55
CA ALA A 113 28.29 4.26 5.03
C ALA A 113 26.91 3.79 4.54
N LEU A 114 25.89 4.66 4.56
CA LEU A 114 24.57 4.36 4.02
C LEU A 114 24.62 4.05 2.51
N ALA A 115 25.34 4.86 1.74
CA ALA A 115 25.47 4.67 0.30
C ALA A 115 26.22 3.37 -0.03
N GLN A 116 27.33 3.09 0.66
CA GLN A 116 28.10 1.85 0.48
C GLN A 116 27.28 0.62 0.83
N ALA A 117 26.56 0.66 1.97
CA ALA A 117 25.70 -0.44 2.38
C ALA A 117 24.55 -0.69 1.39
N GLN A 118 23.97 0.39 0.82
CA GLN A 118 22.92 0.28 -0.20
C GLN A 118 23.44 -0.36 -1.49
N GLU A 119 24.63 0.02 -1.97
CA GLU A 119 25.24 -0.61 -3.15
C GLU A 119 25.64 -2.07 -2.86
N ALA A 120 26.19 -2.35 -1.68
CA ALA A 120 26.55 -3.70 -1.25
C ALA A 120 25.31 -4.62 -1.19
N GLN A 121 24.16 -4.11 -0.75
CA GLN A 121 22.92 -4.88 -0.68
C GLN A 121 22.37 -5.24 -2.08
N LYS A 122 22.62 -4.42 -3.12
CA LYS A 122 22.23 -4.75 -4.50
C LYS A 122 23.00 -5.95 -5.06
N VAL A 123 24.26 -6.10 -4.66
CA VAL A 123 25.14 -7.19 -5.11
C VAL A 123 24.98 -8.42 -4.23
N ASN A 124 24.79 -8.22 -2.92
CA ASN A 124 24.63 -9.27 -1.93
C ASN A 124 23.29 -9.12 -1.19
N SER A 125 22.25 -9.73 -1.76
CA SER A 125 20.90 -9.72 -1.20
C SER A 125 20.70 -10.65 0.00
N SER A 126 21.69 -11.46 0.37
CA SER A 126 21.59 -12.44 1.47
C SER A 126 21.96 -11.86 2.83
N THR A 127 22.73 -10.77 2.87
CA THR A 127 23.12 -10.10 4.11
C THR A 127 22.14 -8.95 4.43
N PRO A 128 21.62 -8.85 5.67
CA PRO A 128 20.76 -7.73 6.07
C PRO A 128 21.46 -6.38 5.90
N PHE A 129 20.72 -5.38 5.40
CA PHE A 129 21.21 -4.02 5.21
C PHE A 129 21.87 -3.42 6.45
N THR A 130 21.27 -3.61 7.62
CA THR A 130 21.74 -3.04 8.88
C THR A 130 23.11 -3.58 9.31
N THR A 131 23.40 -4.85 8.97
CA THR A 131 24.71 -5.47 9.19
C THR A 131 25.76 -4.84 8.28
N LEU A 132 25.45 -4.67 7.00
CA LEU A 132 26.34 -4.00 6.03
C LEU A 132 26.62 -2.55 6.45
N PHE A 133 25.57 -1.82 6.82
CA PHE A 133 25.68 -0.45 7.33
C PHE A 133 26.55 -0.36 8.59
N GLY A 134 26.36 -1.25 9.58
CA GLY A 134 27.17 -1.26 10.79
C GLY A 134 28.66 -1.51 10.50
N GLN A 135 28.97 -2.43 9.57
CA GLN A 135 30.34 -2.73 9.16
C GLN A 135 30.98 -1.54 8.43
N ASP A 136 30.27 -0.94 7.46
CA ASP A 136 30.77 0.20 6.70
C ASP A 136 31.00 1.42 7.59
N TYR A 137 30.08 1.69 8.52
CA TYR A 137 30.23 2.79 9.46
C TYR A 137 31.43 2.57 10.40
N GLN A 138 31.60 1.37 10.95
CA GLN A 138 32.74 1.05 11.82
C GLN A 138 34.08 1.20 11.09
N ARG A 139 34.13 0.87 9.79
CA ARG A 139 35.31 1.03 8.94
C ARG A 139 35.62 2.50 8.64
N LEU A 140 34.60 3.31 8.39
CA LEU A 140 34.76 4.73 8.05
C LEU A 140 34.98 5.64 9.27
N ALA A 141 34.44 5.27 10.43
CA ALA A 141 34.50 6.07 11.65
C ALA A 141 34.76 5.20 12.90
N PRO A 142 35.92 4.52 12.99
CA PRO A 142 36.21 3.56 14.06
C PRO A 142 36.23 4.18 15.46
N SER A 143 36.48 5.49 15.57
CA SER A 143 36.55 6.23 16.83
C SER A 143 35.24 6.93 17.22
N LYS A 144 34.20 6.91 16.37
CA LYS A 144 32.93 7.59 16.63
C LYS A 144 31.81 6.57 16.84
N PRO A 145 31.28 6.40 18.07
CA PRO A 145 30.15 5.52 18.32
C PRO A 145 28.89 5.96 17.55
N LEU A 146 28.09 5.00 17.07
CA LEU A 146 26.78 5.27 16.45
C LEU A 146 25.84 6.01 17.42
N ALA A 147 25.99 5.80 18.73
CA ALA A 147 25.22 6.53 19.73
C ALA A 147 25.33 8.07 19.59
N THR A 148 26.44 8.60 19.09
CA THR A 148 26.59 10.06 18.86
C THR A 148 25.59 10.62 17.84
N ILE A 149 25.13 9.76 16.91
CA ILE A 149 24.16 10.12 15.86
C ILE A 149 22.74 9.74 16.28
N PHE A 150 22.57 8.59 16.94
CA PHE A 150 21.26 8.02 17.23
C PHE A 150 20.71 8.35 18.63
N ALA A 151 21.51 8.88 19.55
CA ALA A 151 21.06 9.33 20.88
C ALA A 151 20.34 10.70 20.81
N ASN A 152 19.22 10.73 20.10
CA ASN A 152 18.35 11.91 19.96
C ASN A 152 17.00 11.70 20.66
N THR A 153 16.21 12.77 20.75
CA THR A 153 14.89 12.76 21.41
C THR A 153 13.93 11.74 20.81
N THR A 154 13.98 11.53 19.49
CA THR A 154 13.14 10.59 18.76
C THR A 154 13.41 9.14 19.15
N ASN A 155 14.66 8.79 19.50
CA ASN A 155 15.06 7.42 19.84
C ASN A 155 15.09 7.12 21.34
N LYS A 156 14.74 8.10 22.19
CA LYS A 156 14.70 7.90 23.65
C LYS A 156 13.70 6.80 24.04
N SER A 157 12.54 6.75 23.37
CA SER A 157 11.54 5.68 23.55
C SER A 157 12.03 4.31 23.07
N ARG A 158 13.05 4.28 22.21
CA ARG A 158 13.71 3.05 21.73
C ARG A 158 14.87 2.61 22.63
N GLY A 159 15.10 3.32 23.74
CA GLY A 159 16.16 3.01 24.69
C GLY A 159 17.58 3.29 24.19
N ILE A 160 17.73 4.16 23.18
CA ILE A 160 19.04 4.61 22.70
C ILE A 160 19.47 5.84 23.51
N ASP A 161 20.65 5.75 24.12
CA ASP A 161 21.30 6.79 24.91
C ASP A 161 22.75 7.01 24.42
N ILE A 162 23.43 8.02 24.94
CA ILE A 162 24.79 8.40 24.52
C ILE A 162 25.84 7.31 24.81
N ASN A 163 25.55 6.40 25.75
CA ASN A 163 26.44 5.32 26.17
C ASN A 163 26.09 3.98 25.49
N SER A 164 25.10 3.98 24.57
CA SER A 164 24.66 2.77 23.90
C SER A 164 25.73 2.23 22.96
N SER A 165 25.95 0.92 22.98
CA SER A 165 26.90 0.28 22.08
C SER A 165 26.40 0.31 20.63
N ASN A 166 27.32 0.16 19.68
CA ASN A 166 26.97 0.10 18.26
C ASN A 166 26.01 -1.06 17.97
N GLU A 167 26.20 -2.21 18.62
CA GLU A 167 25.33 -3.39 18.47
C GLU A 167 23.91 -3.11 18.94
N LYS A 168 23.76 -2.41 20.07
CA LYS A 168 22.44 -2.00 20.59
C LYS A 168 21.73 -1.06 19.62
N VAL A 169 22.45 -0.10 19.02
CA VAL A 169 21.89 0.81 18.02
C VAL A 169 21.46 0.06 16.76
N ILE A 170 22.30 -0.85 16.24
CA ILE A 170 21.98 -1.67 15.06
C ILE A 170 20.77 -2.59 15.33
N ALA A 171 20.67 -3.18 16.54
CA ALA A 171 19.51 -3.97 16.94
C ALA A 171 18.22 -3.13 16.98
N ALA A 172 18.29 -1.90 17.50
CA ALA A 172 17.15 -0.99 17.51
C ALA A 172 16.73 -0.57 16.10
N ILE A 173 17.69 -0.32 15.20
CA ILE A 173 17.41 -0.05 13.78
C ILE A 173 16.73 -1.25 13.13
N ASN A 174 17.23 -2.47 13.33
CA ASN A 174 16.61 -3.70 12.82
C ASN A 174 15.16 -3.84 13.26
N LYS A 175 14.90 -3.61 14.55
CA LYS A 175 13.55 -3.64 15.10
C LYS A 175 12.65 -2.59 14.44
N GLU A 176 13.14 -1.36 14.27
CA GLU A 176 12.39 -0.29 13.60
C GLU A 176 12.09 -0.64 12.12
N VAL A 177 13.02 -1.30 11.42
CA VAL A 177 12.80 -1.77 10.04
C VAL A 177 11.67 -2.79 9.99
N GLU A 178 11.66 -3.78 10.87
CA GLU A 178 10.58 -4.78 10.96
C GLU A 178 9.23 -4.12 11.30
N GLU A 179 9.21 -3.23 12.28
CA GLU A 179 7.99 -2.50 12.64
C GLU A 179 7.50 -1.58 11.50
N ALA A 180 8.40 -1.00 10.72
CA ALA A 180 8.02 -0.21 9.54
C ALA A 180 7.40 -1.08 8.44
N ILE A 181 7.88 -2.32 8.27
CA ILE A 181 7.26 -3.31 7.37
C ILE A 181 5.88 -3.68 7.88
N ASP A 182 5.71 -3.89 9.19
CA ASP A 182 4.41 -4.13 9.84
C ASP A 182 3.41 -3.02 9.55
N ARG A 183 3.81 -1.77 9.79
CA ARG A 183 2.97 -0.61 9.52
C ARG A 183 2.63 -0.49 8.04
N SER A 184 3.60 -0.69 7.16
CA SER A 184 3.40 -0.65 5.70
C SER A 184 2.40 -1.70 5.24
N PHE A 185 2.51 -2.94 5.76
CA PHE A 185 1.58 -4.02 5.47
C PHE A 185 0.13 -3.63 5.85
N ASN A 186 -0.07 -3.10 7.06
CA ASN A 186 -1.40 -2.69 7.51
C ASN A 186 -1.96 -1.54 6.67
N ILE A 187 -1.14 -0.54 6.34
CA ILE A 187 -1.54 0.58 5.48
C ILE A 187 -1.94 0.10 4.09
N LEU A 188 -1.14 -0.78 3.48
CA LEU A 188 -1.41 -1.30 2.14
C LEU A 188 -2.66 -2.16 2.12
N ARG A 189 -2.89 -2.98 3.14
CA ARG A 189 -4.14 -3.74 3.31
C ARG A 189 -5.36 -2.82 3.30
N THR A 190 -5.39 -1.82 4.17
CA THR A 190 -6.51 -0.86 4.25
C THR A 190 -6.71 -0.06 2.95
N ARG A 191 -5.64 0.21 2.19
CA ARG A 191 -5.74 0.91 0.90
C ARG A 191 -6.32 0.01 -0.18
N VAL A 192 -5.87 -1.24 -0.24
CA VAL A 192 -6.31 -2.21 -1.24
C VAL A 192 -7.79 -2.55 -1.06
N ASP A 193 -8.27 -2.67 0.19
CA ASP A 193 -9.68 -2.91 0.51
C ASP A 193 -10.65 -1.87 -0.11
N LYS A 194 -10.16 -0.68 -0.45
CA LYS A 194 -10.97 0.40 -1.05
C LYS A 194 -11.18 0.26 -2.56
N PHE A 195 -10.45 -0.61 -3.25
CA PHE A 195 -10.49 -0.70 -4.72
C PHE A 195 -11.54 -1.65 -5.28
N GLY A 196 -12.31 -2.33 -4.43
CA GLY A 196 -13.33 -3.28 -4.89
C GLY A 196 -12.73 -4.47 -5.66
N VAL A 197 -11.45 -4.77 -5.42
CA VAL A 197 -10.80 -6.01 -5.88
C VAL A 197 -11.29 -7.16 -5.02
N ASN A 198 -11.53 -8.30 -5.64
CA ASN A 198 -11.99 -9.48 -4.93
C ASN A 198 -10.78 -10.26 -4.43
N GLN A 199 -10.69 -10.50 -3.12
CA GLN A 199 -9.62 -11.30 -2.50
C GLN A 199 -8.18 -10.84 -2.83
N PRO A 200 -7.79 -9.62 -2.44
CA PRO A 200 -6.39 -9.21 -2.54
C PRO A 200 -5.49 -10.09 -1.67
N SER A 201 -4.34 -10.49 -2.20
CA SER A 201 -3.30 -11.24 -1.48
C SER A 201 -2.14 -10.30 -1.18
N ILE A 202 -1.77 -10.17 0.10
CA ILE A 202 -0.60 -9.40 0.53
C ILE A 202 0.25 -10.34 1.38
N GLN A 203 1.49 -10.55 0.96
CA GLN A 203 2.41 -11.48 1.59
C GLN A 203 3.75 -10.81 1.88
N ARG A 204 4.34 -11.15 3.02
CA ARG A 204 5.71 -10.72 3.36
C ARG A 204 6.71 -11.74 2.85
N VAL A 205 7.72 -11.25 2.17
CA VAL A 205 8.88 -12.06 1.80
C VAL A 205 9.85 -12.01 2.98
N LYS A 206 9.77 -13.03 3.83
CA LYS A 206 10.58 -13.14 5.05
C LYS A 206 12.06 -12.89 4.75
N GLY A 207 12.71 -12.06 5.57
CA GLY A 207 14.15 -11.78 5.48
C GLY A 207 14.58 -10.80 4.40
N THR A 208 13.66 -10.24 3.59
CA THR A 208 14.02 -9.32 2.49
C THR A 208 13.44 -7.92 2.62
N GLY A 209 12.56 -7.69 3.59
CA GLY A 209 11.85 -6.40 3.73
C GLY A 209 10.89 -6.07 2.59
N ARG A 210 10.53 -7.08 1.78
CA ARG A 210 9.64 -6.95 0.61
C ARG A 210 8.24 -7.44 0.91
N LEU A 211 7.28 -6.76 0.28
CA LEU A 211 5.85 -7.06 0.28
C LEU A 211 5.42 -7.44 -1.13
N GLN A 212 4.93 -8.66 -1.29
CA GLN A 212 4.29 -9.11 -2.52
C GLN A 212 2.79 -8.85 -2.42
N ILE A 213 2.23 -8.24 -3.46
CA ILE A 213 0.83 -7.85 -3.53
C ILE A 213 0.26 -8.38 -4.83
N GLU A 214 -0.84 -9.11 -4.75
CA GLU A 214 -1.56 -9.63 -5.91
C GLU A 214 -2.99 -9.12 -5.86
N LEU A 215 -3.41 -8.48 -6.95
CA LEU A 215 -4.69 -7.82 -7.09
C LEU A 215 -5.39 -8.37 -8.33
N PRO A 216 -6.19 -9.44 -8.19
CA PRO A 216 -6.89 -10.04 -9.30
C PRO A 216 -8.08 -9.18 -9.74
N GLY A 217 -8.29 -9.09 -11.05
CA GLY A 217 -9.40 -8.34 -11.63
C GLY A 217 -9.36 -6.83 -11.40
N VAL A 218 -8.16 -6.26 -11.26
CA VAL A 218 -7.92 -4.80 -11.28
C VAL A 218 -8.24 -4.26 -12.66
N ASP A 219 -9.18 -3.32 -12.73
CA ASP A 219 -9.56 -2.70 -14.01
C ASP A 219 -8.55 -1.64 -14.47
N ASN A 220 -7.90 -0.90 -13.56
CA ASN A 220 -6.91 0.13 -13.90
C ASN A 220 -5.61 -0.01 -13.08
N PRO A 221 -4.53 -0.58 -13.66
CA PRO A 221 -3.27 -0.79 -12.94
C PRO A 221 -2.53 0.51 -12.62
N ASP A 222 -2.64 1.55 -13.45
CA ASP A 222 -1.98 2.84 -13.21
C ASP A 222 -2.58 3.58 -12.01
N ARG A 223 -3.91 3.54 -11.85
CA ARG A 223 -4.62 4.09 -10.70
C ARG A 223 -4.19 3.39 -9.41
N VAL A 224 -4.08 2.06 -9.45
CA VAL A 224 -3.63 1.28 -8.30
C VAL A 224 -2.16 1.54 -7.99
N ARG A 225 -1.28 1.58 -8.99
CA ARG A 225 0.13 1.96 -8.83
C ARG A 225 0.26 3.30 -8.12
N LYS A 226 -0.48 4.32 -8.57
CA LYS A 226 -0.46 5.65 -7.95
C LYS A 226 -0.90 5.63 -6.49
N LEU A 227 -1.87 4.80 -6.12
CA LEU A 227 -2.31 4.68 -4.71
C LEU A 227 -1.32 3.89 -3.85
N LEU A 228 -0.72 2.83 -4.40
CA LEU A 228 0.30 2.04 -3.70
C LEU A 228 1.57 2.86 -3.47
N GLN A 229 1.96 3.71 -4.43
CA GLN A 229 3.10 4.64 -4.30
C GLN A 229 2.79 5.91 -3.49
N GLY A 230 1.51 6.31 -3.41
CA GLY A 230 1.10 7.55 -2.77
C GLY A 230 1.49 7.61 -1.30
N GLN A 231 2.21 8.67 -0.91
CA GLN A 231 2.46 8.95 0.51
C GLN A 231 1.17 9.51 1.13
N ALA A 232 0.66 8.89 2.19
CA ALA A 232 -0.53 9.40 2.90
C ALA A 232 -0.10 10.45 3.92
N LYS A 233 0.39 11.60 3.45
CA LYS A 233 0.67 12.75 4.30
C LYS A 233 -0.65 13.44 4.63
N LEU A 234 -1.13 13.26 5.86
CA LEU A 234 -2.28 14.00 6.36
C LEU A 234 -1.79 15.33 6.94
N GLU A 235 -2.17 16.43 6.31
CA GLU A 235 -1.89 17.77 6.78
C GLU A 235 -3.19 18.42 7.24
N PHE A 236 -3.17 18.95 8.45
CA PHE A 236 -4.24 19.79 8.96
C PHE A 236 -3.88 21.23 8.66
N TRP A 237 -4.74 21.89 7.90
CA TRP A 237 -4.60 23.31 7.58
C TRP A 237 -5.63 24.07 8.39
N GLU A 238 -5.21 25.16 9.03
CA GLU A 238 -6.15 26.11 9.61
C GLU A 238 -6.88 26.82 8.47
N VAL A 239 -8.21 26.75 8.50
CA VAL A 239 -9.07 27.39 7.51
C VAL A 239 -9.80 28.55 8.15
N TRP A 240 -9.88 29.66 7.42
CA TRP A 240 -10.58 30.85 7.89
C TRP A 240 -12.07 30.69 7.64
N ALA A 241 -12.89 31.03 8.62
CA ALA A 241 -14.33 31.01 8.44
C ALA A 241 -14.78 32.17 7.55
N GLN A 242 -15.82 31.97 6.73
CA GLN A 242 -16.33 33.01 5.82
C GLN A 242 -16.64 34.34 6.54
N GLN A 243 -17.05 34.27 7.82
CA GLN A 243 -17.33 35.41 8.67
C GLN A 243 -16.07 36.23 9.02
N GLU A 244 -14.90 35.59 9.07
CA GLU A 244 -13.62 36.22 9.39
C GLU A 244 -13.01 36.91 8.17
N VAL A 245 -13.25 36.37 6.96
CA VAL A 245 -12.70 36.90 5.70
C VAL A 245 -13.61 37.94 5.03
N GLY A 246 -14.91 37.90 5.31
CA GLY A 246 -15.92 38.77 4.70
C GLY A 246 -15.59 40.28 4.77
N PRO A 247 -15.22 40.83 5.94
CA PRO A 247 -14.90 42.26 6.07
C PRO A 247 -13.70 42.69 5.22
N TYR A 248 -12.69 41.84 5.08
CA TYR A 248 -11.47 42.13 4.32
C TYR A 248 -11.71 42.09 2.80
N LEU A 249 -12.59 41.21 2.33
CA LEU A 249 -12.98 41.15 0.90
C LEU A 249 -13.84 42.36 0.48
N VAL A 250 -14.64 42.91 1.39
CA VAL A 250 -15.42 44.13 1.15
C VAL A 250 -14.50 45.36 1.15
N ALA A 251 -13.54 45.43 2.06
CA ALA A 251 -12.56 46.52 2.12
C ALA A 251 -11.56 46.53 0.94
N ALA A 252 -11.29 45.36 0.34
CA ALA A 252 -10.38 45.22 -0.80
C ALA A 252 -11.01 45.53 -2.16
N ARG A 253 -12.31 45.88 -2.22
CA ARG A 253 -12.91 46.36 -3.47
C ARG A 253 -12.40 47.79 -3.75
N PRO A 254 -11.63 48.03 -4.83
CA PRO A 254 -11.28 49.39 -5.18
C PRO A 254 -12.59 50.13 -5.49
N ASN A 255 -12.72 51.35 -4.96
CA ASN A 255 -13.78 52.28 -5.32
C ASN A 255 -13.71 52.53 -6.82
N VAL A 256 -14.41 51.72 -7.61
CA VAL A 256 -14.76 52.04 -8.99
C VAL A 256 -15.94 52.99 -8.89
N GLY A 257 -15.64 54.24 -8.56
CA GLY A 257 -16.59 55.34 -8.63
C GLY A 257 -16.89 55.62 -10.11
N CYS A 258 -18.18 55.58 -10.46
CA CYS A 258 -18.71 56.24 -11.64
C CYS A 258 -18.62 57.77 -11.47
#